data_AF-A0A0C9RFZ8-F1
#
_entry.id   AF-A0A0C9RFZ8-F1
#
_cell.length_a   1.000
_cell.length_b   1.000
_cell.length_c   1.000
_cell.angle_alpha   90.00
_cell.angle_beta   90.00
_cell.angle_gamma   90.00
#
_symmetry.space_group_name_H-M   'P 1'
#
loop_
_entity.id
_entity.type
_entity.pdbx_description
1 polymer ?
#
loop_
_entity_poly.entity_id
_entity_poly.type
_entity_poly.pdbx_seq_one_letter_code
_entity_poly.pdbx_strand_id
1 'polypeptide(L)'
;MWQEIHVEKEIFMVSSELMDDKWKILLTNLVELWFEDISREEIVDKCQRLNPLLSIEDVNIDEIMAGVLSNIVKLAVQVTKWKIKLETTVEGGVFKFEINLVKSSPQQLWQEITMPLCLSVGELKRQKEMLIKELKRKDEEIMEYKANGAELIRKHIQTLPFNEHALEGDLSGDSPQRCLDIFKEAVTSRPQRPAASAPHSSVPIISKSFV
;
A
#
# COMPACT_ATOMS: atom_id res chain seq x y z
N MET A 1 2.70 -0.65 5.74
CA MET A 1 1.29 -0.44 5.31
C MET A 1 0.73 0.74 6.08
N TRP A 2 -0.04 1.62 5.43
CA TRP A 2 -0.68 2.76 6.11
C TRP A 2 -1.88 2.30 6.94
N GLN A 3 -1.97 2.78 8.17
CA GLN A 3 -3.03 2.48 9.13
C GLN A 3 -3.59 3.79 9.68
N GLU A 4 -4.87 3.80 9.98
CA GLU A 4 -5.55 4.97 10.52
C GLU A 4 -5.34 5.05 12.03
N ILE A 5 -5.02 6.25 12.54
CA ILE A 5 -4.80 6.51 13.96
C ILE A 5 -5.41 7.85 14.34
N HIS A 6 -6.05 7.91 15.51
CA HIS A 6 -6.67 9.14 16.01
C HIS A 6 -5.68 9.92 16.86
N VAL A 7 -5.52 11.21 16.57
CA VAL A 7 -4.72 12.15 17.36
C VAL A 7 -5.64 13.25 17.84
N GLU A 8 -5.94 13.26 19.13
CA GLU A 8 -6.93 14.16 19.73
C GLU A 8 -8.33 14.02 19.09
N LYS A 9 -8.72 14.95 18.20
CA LYS A 9 -9.99 14.94 17.46
C LYS A 9 -9.81 14.83 15.94
N GLU A 10 -8.56 14.66 15.49
CA GLU A 10 -8.19 14.60 14.09
C GLU A 10 -7.77 13.18 13.71
N ILE A 11 -8.00 12.83 12.45
CA ILE A 11 -7.68 11.52 11.89
C ILE A 11 -6.37 11.64 11.13
N PHE A 12 -5.48 10.69 11.41
CA PHE A 12 -4.16 10.59 10.83
C PHE A 12 -3.95 9.20 10.22
N MET A 13 -2.96 9.11 9.36
CA MET A 13 -2.43 7.89 8.80
C MET A 13 -1.01 7.69 9.31
N VAL A 14 -0.70 6.49 9.80
CA VAL A 14 0.63 6.08 10.24
C VAL A 14 1.14 4.93 9.40
N SER A 15 2.41 4.95 9.03
CA SER A 15 3.08 3.82 8.38
C SER A 15 4.48 3.64 8.93
N SER A 16 4.94 2.41 8.93
CA SER A 16 6.34 2.06 9.14
C SER A 16 6.85 1.28 7.92
N GLU A 17 8.10 1.53 7.58
CA GLU A 17 8.85 0.81 6.55
C GLU A 17 10.30 0.65 6.99
N LEU A 18 10.90 -0.49 6.66
CA LEU A 18 12.34 -0.74 6.86
C LEU A 18 13.05 -0.46 5.54
N MET A 19 13.94 0.53 5.52
CA MET A 19 14.77 0.89 4.36
C MET A 19 16.23 1.01 4.82
N ASP A 20 17.14 0.31 4.15
CA ASP A 20 18.59 0.38 4.40
C ASP A 20 18.96 0.25 5.91
N ASP A 21 18.41 -0.76 6.58
CA ASP A 21 18.58 -1.04 8.03
C ASP A 21 18.09 0.09 8.96
N LYS A 22 17.25 1.00 8.47
CA LYS A 22 16.58 2.03 9.25
C LYS A 22 15.08 1.90 9.15
N TRP A 23 14.43 1.96 10.30
CA TRP A 23 12.99 2.08 10.34
C TRP A 23 12.59 3.53 10.11
N LYS A 24 11.77 3.76 9.10
CA LYS A 24 11.12 5.02 8.82
C LYS A 24 9.67 4.92 9.23
N ILE A 25 9.27 5.76 10.19
CA ILE A 25 7.89 5.88 10.63
C ILE A 25 7.36 7.23 10.15
N LEU A 26 6.20 7.22 9.50
CA LEU A 26 5.51 8.40 8.99
C LEU A 26 4.17 8.56 9.68
N LEU A 27 3.78 9.79 9.98
CA LEU A 27 2.46 10.19 10.47
C LEU A 27 1.96 11.38 9.64
N THR A 28 0.76 11.31 9.07
CA THR A 28 0.23 12.39 8.23
C THR A 28 -1.29 12.51 8.31
N ASN A 29 -1.80 13.74 8.16
CA ASN A 29 -3.21 14.02 7.91
C ASN A 29 -3.44 14.48 6.45
N LEU A 30 -2.50 14.16 5.54
CA LEU A 30 -2.40 14.62 4.15
C LEU A 30 -2.19 16.12 3.95
N VAL A 31 -2.13 16.92 5.02
CA VAL A 31 -1.76 18.34 5.00
C VAL A 31 -0.34 18.53 5.51
N GLU A 32 -0.01 17.83 6.60
CA GLU A 32 1.28 17.88 7.27
C GLU A 32 1.84 16.47 7.41
N LEU A 33 3.16 16.36 7.50
CA LEU A 33 3.88 15.10 7.70
C LEU A 33 4.79 15.24 8.92
N TRP A 34 4.84 14.18 9.72
CA TRP A 34 5.84 13.98 10.75
C TRP A 34 6.49 12.64 10.53
N PHE A 35 7.76 12.52 10.92
CA PHE A 35 8.50 11.28 10.73
C PHE A 35 9.51 11.03 11.86
N GLU A 36 9.92 9.77 11.98
CA GLU A 36 11.11 9.36 12.71
C GLU A 36 11.86 8.37 11.83
N ASP A 37 13.15 8.64 11.60
CA ASP A 37 14.08 7.65 11.07
C ASP A 37 14.89 7.13 12.26
N ILE A 38 14.90 5.82 12.48
CA ILE A 38 15.58 5.20 13.61
C ILE A 38 16.40 4.00 13.15
N SER A 39 17.69 3.99 13.50
CA SER A 39 18.59 2.87 13.22
C SER A 39 18.37 1.71 14.19
N ARG A 40 18.92 0.54 13.84
CA ARG A 40 18.91 -0.63 14.72
C ARG A 40 19.59 -0.35 16.07
N GLU A 41 20.71 0.36 16.07
CA GLU A 41 21.44 0.73 17.28
C GLU A 41 20.59 1.65 18.17
N GLU A 42 19.95 2.66 17.58
CA GLU A 42 19.06 3.57 18.30
C GLU A 42 17.83 2.86 18.87
N ILE A 43 17.30 1.86 18.16
CA ILE A 43 16.25 0.96 18.66
C ILE A 43 16.74 0.21 19.90
N VAL A 44 17.91 -0.43 19.84
CA VAL A 44 18.48 -1.20 20.96
C VAL A 44 18.63 -0.30 22.19
N ASP A 45 19.24 0.88 22.03
CA ASP A 45 19.44 1.84 23.10
C ASP A 45 18.11 2.31 23.71
N LYS A 46 17.12 2.61 22.85
CA LYS A 46 15.77 3.01 23.29
C LYS A 46 15.07 1.86 24.02
N CYS A 47 15.21 0.62 23.56
CA CYS A 47 14.67 -0.56 24.20
C CYS A 47 15.29 -0.79 25.58
N GLN A 48 16.62 -0.71 25.73
CA GLN A 48 17.33 -0.85 27.01
C GLN A 48 16.87 0.21 28.02
N ARG A 49 16.75 1.46 27.56
CA ARG A 49 16.31 2.58 28.40
C ARG A 49 14.86 2.44 28.87
N LEU A 50 13.96 1.99 28.00
CA LEU A 50 12.54 1.88 28.31
C LEU A 50 12.18 0.59 29.06
N ASN A 51 13.01 -0.44 28.93
CA ASN A 51 12.77 -1.77 29.47
C ASN A 51 14.01 -2.30 30.23
N PRO A 52 14.44 -1.65 31.32
CA PRO A 52 15.67 -2.02 32.03
C PRO A 52 15.63 -3.42 32.67
N LEU A 53 14.46 -4.04 32.76
CA LEU A 53 14.27 -5.39 33.29
C LEU A 53 14.29 -6.48 32.21
N LEU A 54 14.27 -6.10 30.92
CA LEU A 54 14.37 -7.06 29.81
C LEU A 54 15.85 -7.28 29.46
N SER A 55 16.29 -8.53 29.54
CA SER A 55 17.61 -8.93 29.04
C SER A 55 17.58 -8.92 27.52
N ILE A 56 18.07 -7.84 26.92
CA ILE A 56 18.02 -7.63 25.47
C ILE A 56 18.96 -8.59 24.72
N GLU A 57 19.97 -9.13 25.38
CA GLU A 57 20.89 -10.14 24.83
C GLU A 57 20.20 -11.49 24.57
N ASP A 58 19.11 -11.78 25.29
CA ASP A 58 18.37 -13.05 25.18
C ASP A 58 17.16 -12.96 24.24
N VAL A 59 16.94 -11.81 23.60
CA VAL A 59 15.71 -11.50 22.86
C VAL A 59 16.02 -11.04 21.44
N ASN A 60 15.24 -11.56 20.48
CA ASN A 60 15.31 -11.12 19.10
C ASN A 60 14.59 -9.76 18.93
N ILE A 61 15.33 -8.66 19.15
CA ILE A 61 14.78 -7.30 19.03
C ILE A 61 14.18 -7.05 17.65
N ASP A 62 14.81 -7.54 16.59
CA ASP A 62 14.36 -7.29 15.22
C ASP A 62 12.96 -7.88 14.97
N GLU A 63 12.72 -9.07 15.50
CA GLU A 63 11.40 -9.73 15.45
C GLU A 63 10.35 -9.00 16.29
N ILE A 64 10.71 -8.60 17.52
CA ILE A 64 9.81 -7.80 18.37
C ILE A 64 9.44 -6.50 17.68
N MET A 65 10.43 -5.78 17.15
CA MET A 65 10.23 -4.49 16.51
C MET A 65 9.44 -4.61 15.21
N ALA A 66 9.65 -5.65 14.42
CA ALA A 66 8.79 -5.95 13.27
C ALA A 66 7.33 -6.16 13.71
N GLY A 67 7.09 -6.88 14.82
CA GLY A 67 5.76 -7.06 15.40
C GLY A 67 5.14 -5.76 15.94
N VAL A 68 5.93 -4.96 16.65
CA VAL A 68 5.49 -3.69 17.26
C VAL A 68 5.17 -2.65 16.18
N LEU A 69 6.09 -2.45 15.23
CA LEU A 69 5.95 -1.42 14.19
C LEU A 69 4.93 -1.79 13.11
N SER A 70 4.62 -3.09 12.92
CA SER A 70 3.51 -3.51 12.06
C SER A 70 2.14 -3.31 12.72
N ASN A 71 2.07 -3.20 14.05
CA ASN A 71 0.84 -3.10 14.83
C ASN A 71 0.71 -1.80 15.64
N ILE A 72 1.36 -0.71 15.20
CA ILE A 72 1.39 0.61 15.88
C ILE A 72 0.02 1.01 16.43
N VAL A 73 -1.03 0.95 15.59
CA VAL A 73 -2.39 1.40 15.98
C VAL A 73 -2.97 0.57 17.11
N LYS A 74 -2.73 -0.75 17.11
CA LYS A 74 -3.26 -1.66 18.14
C LYS A 74 -2.52 -1.53 19.47
N LEU A 75 -1.23 -1.23 19.41
CA LEU A 75 -0.34 -1.17 20.57
C LEU A 75 -0.22 0.23 21.17
N ALA A 76 -0.80 1.24 20.51
CA ALA A 76 -0.73 2.63 20.93
C ALA A 76 -1.51 2.87 22.24
N VAL A 77 -0.80 3.31 23.27
CA VAL A 77 -1.38 3.73 24.56
C VAL A 77 -1.48 5.24 24.69
N GLN A 78 -0.67 5.98 23.93
CA GLN A 78 -0.73 7.44 23.87
C GLN A 78 -0.30 7.89 22.48
N VAL A 79 -1.10 8.76 21.86
CA VAL A 79 -0.82 9.28 20.52
C VAL A 79 -0.90 10.81 20.53
N THR A 80 0.16 11.44 20.03
CA THR A 80 0.25 12.88 19.78
C THR A 80 0.97 13.08 18.44
N LYS A 81 0.93 14.30 17.87
CA LYS A 81 1.62 14.60 16.60
C LYS A 81 3.14 14.39 16.65
N TRP A 82 3.73 14.43 17.85
CA TRP A 82 5.18 14.37 18.08
C TRP A 82 5.64 13.08 18.74
N LYS A 83 4.70 12.27 19.25
CA LYS A 83 5.03 11.09 20.03
C LYS A 83 3.92 10.05 20.00
N ILE A 84 4.29 8.80 19.75
CA ILE A 84 3.42 7.62 19.88
C ILE A 84 4.06 6.68 20.90
N LYS A 85 3.38 6.39 22.01
CA LYS A 85 3.82 5.39 22.98
C LYS A 85 3.13 4.06 22.69
N LEU A 86 3.91 3.00 22.65
CA LEU A 86 3.48 1.65 22.34
C LEU A 86 3.75 0.74 23.54
N GLU A 87 2.80 -0.13 23.86
CA GLU A 87 2.97 -1.17 24.85
C GLU A 87 2.48 -2.51 24.29
N THR A 88 3.26 -3.57 24.51
CA THR A 88 2.86 -4.95 24.19
C THR A 88 3.31 -5.89 25.31
N THR A 89 2.68 -7.05 25.43
CA THR A 89 3.09 -8.08 26.37
C THR A 89 4.09 -9.01 25.71
N VAL A 90 5.21 -9.26 26.39
CA VAL A 90 6.23 -10.25 26.00
C VAL A 90 6.46 -11.20 27.16
N GLU A 91 7.15 -12.33 26.91
CA GLU A 91 7.57 -13.20 28.00
C GLU A 91 8.43 -12.40 28.98
N GLY A 92 8.02 -12.37 30.25
CA GLY A 92 8.70 -11.61 31.31
C GLY A 92 8.15 -10.20 31.59
N GLY A 93 7.17 -9.69 30.84
CA GLY A 93 6.45 -8.48 31.24
C GLY A 93 5.89 -7.61 30.11
N VAL A 94 5.77 -6.32 30.39
CA VAL A 94 5.31 -5.31 29.43
C VAL A 94 6.52 -4.72 28.72
N PHE A 95 6.55 -4.87 27.39
CA PHE A 95 7.50 -4.20 26.52
C PHE A 95 6.95 -2.82 26.12
N LYS A 96 7.76 -1.79 26.35
CA LYS A 96 7.45 -0.39 26.07
C LYS A 96 8.35 0.13 24.97
N PHE A 97 7.75 0.87 24.04
CA PHE A 97 8.46 1.58 23.01
C PHE A 97 7.85 2.98 22.82
N GLU A 98 8.65 3.92 22.33
CA GLU A 98 8.16 5.25 21.97
C GLU A 98 8.68 5.63 20.58
N ILE A 99 7.80 6.18 19.76
CA ILE A 99 8.14 6.80 18.47
C ILE A 99 8.19 8.31 18.73
N ASN A 100 9.31 8.96 18.45
CA ASN A 100 9.50 10.40 18.60
C ASN A 100 9.50 11.06 17.21
N LEU A 101 8.38 11.67 16.85
CA LEU A 101 8.15 12.22 15.53
C LEU A 101 8.57 13.68 15.46
N VAL A 102 9.30 14.05 14.40
CA VAL A 102 9.64 15.44 14.07
C VAL A 102 8.81 15.91 12.89
N LYS A 103 8.41 17.19 12.93
CA LYS A 103 7.65 17.78 11.82
C LYS A 103 8.54 17.86 10.57
N SER A 104 8.00 17.39 9.47
CA SER A 104 8.67 17.29 8.18
C SER A 104 8.62 18.60 7.40
N SER A 105 9.50 18.73 6.41
CA SER A 105 9.45 19.84 5.46
C SER A 105 8.38 19.60 4.37
N PRO A 106 7.88 20.66 3.71
CA PRO A 106 7.00 20.51 2.55
C PRO A 106 7.63 19.67 1.43
N GLN A 107 8.95 19.74 1.25
CA GLN A 107 9.68 18.95 0.25
C GLN A 107 9.61 17.45 0.56
N GLN A 108 9.74 17.08 1.83
CA GLN A 108 9.60 15.69 2.25
C GLN A 108 8.15 15.22 2.14
N LEU A 109 7.15 16.02 2.52
CA LEU A 109 5.73 15.69 2.27
C LEU A 109 5.47 15.42 0.78
N TRP A 110 6.02 16.26 -0.10
CA TRP A 110 5.94 16.05 -1.53
C TRP A 110 6.57 14.73 -1.97
N GLN A 111 7.76 14.40 -1.46
CA GLN A 111 8.48 13.17 -1.81
C GLN A 111 7.79 11.90 -1.30
N GLU A 112 7.32 11.91 -0.06
CA GLU A 112 6.75 10.72 0.60
C GLU A 112 5.29 10.47 0.23
N ILE A 113 4.51 11.53 -0.02
CA ILE A 113 3.06 11.44 -0.20
C ILE A 113 2.67 11.89 -1.61
N THR A 114 2.92 13.14 -1.96
CA THR A 114 2.30 13.73 -3.16
C THR A 114 2.82 13.11 -4.45
N MET A 115 4.13 12.95 -4.59
CA MET A 115 4.75 12.37 -5.79
C MET A 115 4.33 10.91 -6.02
N PRO A 116 4.38 10.00 -5.02
CA PRO A 116 3.85 8.64 -5.18
C PRO A 116 2.38 8.60 -5.58
N LEU A 117 1.54 9.51 -5.05
CA LEU A 117 0.14 9.61 -5.44
C LEU A 117 -0.02 10.07 -6.89
N CYS A 118 0.71 11.10 -7.33
CA CYS A 118 0.70 11.56 -8.72
C CYS A 118 1.10 10.45 -9.69
N LEU A 119 2.16 9.69 -9.37
CA LEU A 119 2.59 8.54 -10.16
C LEU A 119 1.53 7.44 -10.21
N SER A 120 0.89 7.15 -9.06
CA SER A 120 -0.16 6.14 -8.97
C SER A 120 -1.39 6.54 -9.80
N VAL A 121 -1.82 7.79 -9.73
CA VAL A 121 -2.93 8.32 -10.54
C VAL A 121 -2.60 8.24 -12.03
N GLY A 122 -1.37 8.57 -12.43
CA GLY A 122 -0.91 8.44 -13.81
C GLY A 122 -0.99 7.00 -14.31
N GLU A 123 -0.54 6.04 -13.50
CA GLU A 123 -0.59 4.61 -13.84
C GLU A 123 -2.03 4.08 -13.90
N LEU A 124 -2.90 4.47 -12.96
CA LEU A 124 -4.32 4.10 -12.97
C LEU A 124 -5.03 4.63 -14.22
N LYS A 125 -4.74 5.87 -14.61
CA LYS A 125 -5.28 6.46 -15.85
C LYS A 125 -4.83 5.65 -17.07
N ARG A 126 -3.54 5.31 -17.16
CA ARG A 126 -2.98 4.51 -18.24
C ARG A 126 -3.63 3.12 -18.32
N GLN A 127 -3.81 2.46 -17.17
CA GLN A 127 -4.47 1.16 -17.09
C GLN A 127 -5.94 1.24 -17.53
N LYS A 128 -6.67 2.27 -17.09
CA LYS A 128 -8.05 2.52 -17.53
C LYS A 128 -8.14 2.66 -19.05
N GLU A 129 -7.27 3.46 -19.67
CA GLU A 129 -7.23 3.65 -21.12
C GLU A 129 -6.93 2.35 -21.88
N MET A 130 -5.98 1.54 -21.38
CA MET A 130 -5.69 0.22 -21.96
C MET A 130 -6.90 -0.71 -21.90
N LEU A 131 -7.58 -0.79 -20.76
CA LEU A 131 -8.76 -1.64 -20.59
C LEU A 131 -9.91 -1.18 -21.50
N ILE A 132 -10.14 0.13 -21.63
CA ILE A 132 -11.14 0.69 -22.55
C ILE A 132 -10.85 0.27 -23.99
N LYS A 133 -9.59 0.37 -24.43
CA LYS A 133 -9.19 -0.05 -25.77
C LYS A 133 -9.44 -1.54 -26.01
N GLU A 134 -9.09 -2.38 -25.04
CA GLU A 134 -9.32 -3.82 -25.11
C GLU A 134 -10.80 -4.19 -25.17
N LEU A 135 -11.65 -3.52 -24.38
CA LEU A 135 -13.10 -3.70 -24.42
C LEU A 135 -13.70 -3.31 -25.78
N LYS A 136 -13.31 -2.16 -26.33
CA LYS A 136 -13.75 -1.74 -27.67
C LYS A 136 -13.35 -2.73 -28.76
N ARG A 137 -12.11 -3.23 -28.71
CA ARG A 137 -11.63 -4.27 -29.63
C ARG A 137 -12.43 -5.57 -29.51
N LYS A 138 -12.83 -5.95 -28.29
CA LYS A 138 -13.68 -7.12 -28.06
C LYS A 138 -15.10 -6.94 -28.58
N ASP A 139 -15.66 -5.74 -28.48
CA ASP A 139 -16.95 -5.42 -29.10
C ASP A 139 -16.89 -5.50 -30.64
N GLU A 140 -15.81 -5.02 -31.26
CA GLU A 140 -15.56 -5.18 -32.70
C GLU A 140 -15.51 -6.65 -33.11
N GLU A 141 -14.76 -7.48 -32.37
CA GLU A 141 -14.68 -8.93 -32.59
C GLU A 141 -16.07 -9.59 -32.50
N ILE A 142 -16.88 -9.23 -31.50
CA ILE A 142 -18.25 -9.72 -31.33
C ILE A 142 -19.16 -9.29 -32.49
N MET A 143 -19.01 -8.05 -32.97
CA MET A 143 -19.77 -7.55 -34.12
C MET A 143 -19.41 -8.32 -35.40
N GLU A 144 -18.13 -8.63 -35.61
CA GLU A 144 -17.67 -9.43 -36.75
C GLU A 144 -18.27 -10.85 -36.73
N TYR A 145 -18.24 -11.53 -35.57
CA TYR A 145 -18.89 -12.85 -35.44
C TYR A 145 -20.38 -12.80 -35.78
N LYS A 146 -21.10 -11.78 -35.30
CA LYS A 146 -22.53 -11.60 -35.60
C LYS A 146 -22.77 -11.33 -37.09
N ALA A 147 -21.92 -10.51 -37.74
CA ALA A 147 -22.02 -10.20 -39.17
C ALA A 147 -21.78 -11.45 -40.04
N ASN A 148 -20.92 -12.36 -39.59
CA ASN A 148 -20.66 -13.65 -40.24
C ASN A 148 -21.73 -14.72 -39.94
N GLY A 149 -22.83 -14.36 -39.27
CA GLY A 149 -23.95 -15.25 -38.99
C GLY A 149 -23.77 -16.17 -37.78
N ALA A 150 -22.76 -15.93 -36.93
CA ALA A 150 -22.58 -16.71 -35.72
C ALA A 150 -23.69 -16.37 -34.69
N GLU A 151 -24.34 -17.42 -34.17
CA GLU A 151 -25.34 -17.31 -33.11
C GLU A 151 -24.81 -17.85 -31.78
N LEU A 152 -25.14 -17.16 -30.69
CA LEU A 152 -24.80 -17.61 -29.34
C LEU A 152 -25.70 -18.77 -28.90
N ILE A 153 -25.10 -19.91 -28.56
CA ILE A 153 -25.80 -21.07 -27.97
C ILE A 153 -26.37 -20.70 -26.58
N ARG A 154 -25.64 -19.89 -25.81
CA ARG A 154 -26.03 -19.42 -24.48
C ARG A 154 -26.36 -17.93 -24.55
N LYS A 155 -27.64 -17.54 -24.53
CA LYS A 155 -28.02 -16.12 -24.66
C LYS A 155 -27.64 -15.26 -23.45
N HIS A 156 -27.54 -15.84 -22.26
CA HIS A 156 -27.24 -15.10 -21.02
C HIS A 156 -25.80 -14.59 -20.91
N ILE A 157 -24.87 -15.04 -21.77
CA ILE A 157 -23.48 -14.53 -21.80
C ILE A 157 -23.31 -13.33 -22.74
N GLN A 158 -24.38 -12.94 -23.46
CA GLN A 158 -24.33 -11.80 -24.35
C GLN A 158 -24.12 -10.52 -23.54
N THR A 159 -23.05 -9.81 -23.85
CA THR A 159 -22.77 -8.48 -23.28
C THR A 159 -23.42 -7.40 -24.13
N LEU A 160 -23.80 -6.29 -23.47
CA LEU A 160 -24.10 -5.04 -24.17
C LEU A 160 -22.79 -4.41 -24.67
N PRO A 161 -22.82 -3.63 -25.76
CA PRO A 161 -21.67 -2.85 -26.19
C PRO A 161 -21.16 -1.96 -25.05
N PHE A 162 -19.85 -1.91 -24.90
CA PHE A 162 -19.20 -1.14 -23.86
C PHE A 162 -19.51 0.36 -24.00
N ASN A 163 -19.95 0.99 -22.91
CA ASN A 163 -20.18 2.43 -22.82
C ASN A 163 -19.17 3.06 -21.86
N GLU A 164 -18.26 3.87 -22.40
CA GLU A 164 -17.19 4.52 -21.64
C GLU A 164 -17.72 5.51 -20.59
N HIS A 165 -18.83 6.21 -20.89
CA HIS A 165 -19.44 7.17 -19.95
C HIS A 165 -19.99 6.50 -18.69
N ALA A 166 -20.28 5.19 -18.73
CA ALA A 166 -20.70 4.46 -17.54
C ALA A 166 -19.58 4.32 -16.49
N LEU A 167 -18.32 4.60 -16.86
CA LEU A 167 -17.17 4.62 -15.94
C LEU A 167 -16.93 5.99 -15.30
N GLU A 168 -17.73 7.00 -15.64
CA GLU A 168 -17.67 8.31 -14.98
C GLU A 168 -18.37 8.21 -13.63
N GLY A 169 -17.59 8.18 -12.55
CA GLY A 169 -18.09 8.20 -11.19
C GLY A 169 -18.35 9.63 -10.71
N ASP A 170 -19.34 9.81 -9.85
CA ASP A 170 -19.61 11.09 -9.20
C ASP A 170 -18.64 11.31 -8.03
N LEU A 171 -17.83 12.36 -8.12
CA LEU A 171 -16.93 12.80 -7.04
C LEU A 171 -17.65 13.75 -6.08
N SER A 172 -18.98 13.78 -6.04
CA SER A 172 -19.73 14.64 -5.13
C SER A 172 -19.54 14.24 -3.66
N GLY A 173 -18.98 15.14 -2.86
CA GLY A 173 -18.89 15.05 -1.40
C GLY A 173 -17.47 15.18 -0.87
N ASP A 174 -16.95 16.40 -0.85
CA ASP A 174 -15.62 16.73 -0.34
C ASP A 174 -15.64 16.74 1.19
N SER A 175 -15.05 15.71 1.81
CA SER A 175 -14.73 15.74 3.23
C SER A 175 -13.29 15.26 3.45
N PRO A 176 -12.56 15.82 4.44
CA PRO A 176 -11.22 15.34 4.78
C PRO A 176 -11.19 13.83 5.08
N GLN A 177 -12.26 13.30 5.69
CA GLN A 177 -12.37 11.88 5.97
C GLN A 177 -12.43 11.05 4.69
N ARG A 178 -13.25 11.45 3.71
CA ARG A 178 -13.35 10.75 2.43
C ARG A 178 -12.00 10.73 1.70
N CYS A 179 -11.23 11.82 1.77
CA CYS A 179 -9.89 11.86 1.19
C CYS A 179 -8.93 10.87 1.88
N LEU A 180 -8.99 10.76 3.20
CA LEU A 180 -8.19 9.80 3.97
C LEU A 180 -8.60 8.35 3.68
N ASP A 181 -9.90 8.09 3.54
CA ASP A 181 -10.42 6.77 3.17
C ASP A 181 -9.93 6.36 1.77
N ILE A 182 -10.06 7.25 0.78
CA ILE A 182 -9.54 7.03 -0.59
C ILE A 182 -8.03 6.80 -0.56
N PHE A 183 -7.29 7.60 0.20
CA PHE A 183 -5.84 7.44 0.34
C PHE A 183 -5.49 6.05 0.89
N LYS A 184 -6.14 5.63 1.98
CA LYS A 184 -5.96 4.32 2.62
C LYS A 184 -6.26 3.18 1.64
N GLU A 185 -7.35 3.26 0.88
CA GLU A 185 -7.67 2.28 -0.16
C GLU A 185 -6.60 2.22 -1.25
N ALA A 186 -6.16 3.38 -1.75
CA ALA A 186 -5.15 3.46 -2.81
C ALA A 186 -3.79 2.87 -2.41
N VAL A 187 -3.38 3.05 -1.15
CA VAL A 187 -2.06 2.58 -0.68
C VAL A 187 -2.07 1.13 -0.16
N THR A 188 -3.24 0.58 0.19
CA THR A 188 -3.40 -0.83 0.60
C THR A 188 -3.58 -1.76 -0.60
N SER A 189 -4.08 -1.25 -1.72
CA SER A 189 -4.43 -2.02 -2.92
C SER A 189 -3.30 -2.18 -3.95
N ARG A 190 -2.02 -1.93 -3.60
CA ARG A 190 -0.88 -2.07 -4.53
C ARG A 190 -0.98 -3.42 -5.28
N PRO A 191 -1.15 -3.41 -6.61
CA PRO A 191 -1.01 -4.63 -7.40
C PRO A 191 0.44 -5.09 -7.23
N GLN A 192 0.64 -6.34 -6.79
CA GLN A 192 1.94 -6.98 -6.91
C GLN A 192 2.36 -6.85 -8.38
N ARG A 193 3.54 -6.23 -8.61
CA ARG A 193 4.21 -6.39 -9.90
C ARG A 193 4.31 -7.89 -10.14
N PRO A 194 3.78 -8.45 -11.25
CA PRO A 194 4.10 -9.81 -11.59
C PRO A 194 5.62 -9.89 -11.68
N ALA A 195 6.21 -10.81 -10.90
CA ALA A 195 7.63 -11.11 -10.98
C ALA A 195 7.97 -11.36 -12.45
N ALA A 196 9.04 -10.72 -12.93
CA ALA A 196 9.51 -10.93 -14.29
C ALA A 196 9.67 -12.44 -14.52
N SER A 197 8.79 -13.01 -15.35
CA SER A 197 8.86 -14.40 -15.75
C SER A 197 10.21 -14.62 -16.40
N ALA A 198 10.99 -15.55 -15.84
CA ALA A 198 12.27 -16.01 -16.37
C ALA A 198 12.14 -16.36 -17.87
N PRO A 199 13.23 -16.21 -18.66
CA PRO A 199 13.19 -16.45 -20.10
C PRO A 199 12.75 -17.89 -20.38
N HIS A 200 11.69 -18.03 -21.17
CA HIS A 200 11.20 -19.32 -21.62
C HIS A 200 12.32 -20.09 -22.34
N SER A 201 12.66 -21.24 -21.75
CA SER A 201 13.41 -22.33 -22.34
C SER A 201 12.89 -22.66 -23.75
N SER A 202 13.81 -22.70 -24.70
CA SER A 202 13.66 -23.07 -26.09
C SER A 202 12.90 -24.41 -26.26
N VAL A 203 11.80 -24.39 -26.99
CA VAL A 203 11.10 -25.61 -27.44
C VAL A 203 11.88 -26.21 -28.62
N PRO A 204 12.20 -27.52 -28.62
CA PRO A 204 12.88 -28.14 -29.75
C PRO A 204 11.91 -28.33 -30.94
N ILE A 205 12.38 -27.93 -32.11
CA ILE A 205 11.72 -28.12 -33.41
C ILE A 205 11.77 -29.63 -33.73
N ILE A 206 10.61 -30.30 -33.73
CA ILE A 206 10.49 -31.64 -34.30
C ILE A 206 10.29 -31.47 -35.81
N SER A 207 11.35 -31.74 -36.57
CA SER A 207 11.29 -31.92 -38.03
C SER A 207 10.55 -33.23 -38.34
N LYS A 208 9.35 -33.15 -38.92
CA LYS A 208 8.76 -34.27 -39.66
C LYS A 208 9.25 -34.20 -41.11
N SER A 209 10.17 -35.09 -41.47
CA SER A 209 10.49 -35.38 -42.87
C SER A 209 9.40 -36.29 -43.43
N PHE A 210 8.73 -35.83 -44.49
CA PHE A 210 7.94 -36.67 -45.38
C PHE A 210 8.87 -37.26 -46.43
N VAL A 211 9.00 -38.59 -46.47
CA VAL A 211 9.02 -39.44 -47.67
C VAL A 211 8.38 -40.77 -47.29
#